data_AF-B6EME4-F1
#
_entry.id   AF-B6EME4-F1
#
_cell.length_a   1.000
_cell.length_b   1.000
_cell.length_c   1.000
_cell.angle_alpha   90.00
_cell.angle_beta   90.00
_cell.angle_gamma   90.00
#
_symmetry.space_group_name_H-M   'P 1'
#
loop_
_entity.id
_entity.type
_entity.pdbx_description
1 polymer ?
#
loop_
_entity_poly.entity_id
_entity_poly.type
_entity_poly.pdbx_seq_one_letter_code
_entity_poly.pdbx_strand_id
1 'polypeptide(L)'
;MQVEFLTSRFIPFLLKKKIGEHETCKFLVASIDDFTESNLSKLITYCRKNTNDSVSDVEILTSDYFPDDHDRIKRKVLAAHEAELNITLGNYKPNFRSLANV
;
A
#
# COMPACT_ATOMS: atom_id res chain seq x y z
N MET A 1 -13.10 7.21 -18.04
CA MET A 1 -12.64 6.51 -16.81
C MET A 1 -11.45 7.25 -16.21
N GLN A 2 -11.63 8.54 -15.93
CA GLN A 2 -10.64 9.49 -15.43
C GLN A 2 -11.38 10.35 -14.41
N VAL A 3 -10.67 10.81 -13.36
CA VAL A 3 -11.10 11.76 -12.30
C VAL A 3 -11.48 11.18 -10.93
N GLU A 4 -11.83 9.90 -10.75
CA GLU A 4 -12.15 9.38 -9.40
C GLU A 4 -10.93 9.26 -8.45
N PHE A 5 -9.72 9.13 -9.00
CA PHE A 5 -8.51 9.00 -8.18
C PHE A 5 -8.01 10.31 -7.57
N LEU A 6 -8.46 11.47 -8.06
CA LEU A 6 -8.00 12.78 -7.55
C LEU A 6 -8.61 13.14 -6.18
N THR A 7 -9.74 12.52 -5.81
CA THR A 7 -10.40 12.71 -4.51
C THR A 7 -10.18 11.53 -3.55
N SER A 8 -9.57 10.45 -4.03
CA SER A 8 -9.26 9.28 -3.20
C SER A 8 -8.13 9.59 -2.24
N ARG A 9 -8.30 9.26 -0.95
CA ARG A 9 -7.26 9.40 0.08
C ARG A 9 -6.13 8.39 -0.06
N PHE A 10 -6.27 7.45 -0.98
CA PHE A 10 -5.23 6.49 -1.31
C PHE A 10 -5.22 6.21 -2.81
N ILE A 11 -4.04 5.93 -3.33
CA ILE A 11 -3.81 5.68 -4.75
C ILE A 11 -3.27 4.25 -4.90
N PRO A 12 -4.02 3.35 -5.55
CA PRO A 12 -3.54 2.01 -5.86
C PRO A 12 -2.66 2.01 -7.12
N PHE A 13 -1.64 1.16 -7.12
CA PHE A 13 -0.74 0.93 -8.26
C PHE A 13 -0.43 -0.56 -8.38
N LEU A 14 -0.15 -1.02 -9.59
CA LEU A 14 0.33 -2.37 -9.84
C LEU A 14 1.72 -2.29 -10.49
N LEU A 15 2.74 -2.75 -9.77
CA LEU A 15 4.08 -2.90 -10.32
C LEU A 15 4.20 -4.29 -10.94
N LYS A 16 4.44 -4.31 -12.24
CA LYS A 16 4.70 -5.53 -12.99
C LYS A 16 6.18 -5.63 -13.32
N LYS A 17 6.78 -6.78 -13.06
CA LYS A 17 8.15 -7.10 -13.47
C LYS A 17 8.15 -8.43 -14.19
N LYS A 18 8.74 -8.46 -15.39
CA LYS A 18 8.98 -9.68 -16.13
C LYS A 18 10.34 -10.27 -15.74
N ILE A 19 10.36 -11.52 -15.32
CA ILE A 19 11.57 -12.28 -14.98
C ILE A 19 11.58 -13.55 -15.87
N GLY A 20 12.34 -13.50 -16.96
CA GLY A 20 12.29 -14.55 -17.99
C GLY A 20 10.92 -14.62 -18.66
N GLU A 21 10.26 -15.78 -18.58
CA GLU A 21 8.89 -15.99 -19.08
C GLU A 21 7.80 -15.70 -18.02
N HIS A 22 8.18 -15.48 -16.76
CA HIS A 22 7.24 -15.25 -15.68
C HIS A 22 6.97 -13.76 -15.44
N GLU A 23 5.71 -13.39 -15.21
CA GLU A 23 5.31 -12.04 -14.77
C GLU A 23 5.06 -12.07 -13.25
N THR A 24 5.80 -11.27 -12.50
CA THR A 24 5.55 -11.02 -11.07
C THR A 24 4.82 -9.69 -10.92
N CYS A 25 3.76 -9.69 -10.11
CA CYS A 25 2.95 -8.51 -9.81
C CYS A 25 3.06 -8.16 -8.33
N LYS A 26 3.32 -6.89 -8.02
CA LYS A 26 3.21 -6.33 -6.67
C LYS A 26 2.12 -5.27 -6.68
N PHE A 27 1.14 -5.37 -5.79
CA PHE A 27 0.12 -4.34 -5.62
C PHE A 27 0.55 -3.35 -4.54
N LEU A 28 0.42 -2.06 -4.82
CA LEU A 28 0.82 -1.00 -3.90
C LEU A 28 -0.34 -0.07 -3.66
N VAL A 29 -0.45 0.41 -2.42
CA VAL A 29 -1.41 1.45 -2.05
C VAL A 29 -0.69 2.53 -1.28
N ALA A 30 -0.63 3.74 -1.84
CA ALA A 30 -0.11 4.91 -1.15
C ALA A 30 -1.26 5.71 -0.53
N SER A 31 -1.22 5.96 0.77
CA SER A 31 -2.27 6.65 1.52
C SER A 31 -1.78 7.96 2.13
N ILE A 32 -2.60 9.01 2.02
CA ILE A 32 -2.37 10.28 2.74
C ILE A 32 -2.92 10.26 4.16
N ASP A 33 -3.69 9.22 4.54
CA ASP A 33 -4.21 9.10 5.90
C ASP A 33 -3.10 8.73 6.88
N ASP A 34 -3.22 9.22 8.12
CA ASP A 34 -2.29 8.93 9.21
C ASP A 34 -2.20 7.43 9.52
N PHE A 35 -1.04 6.99 9.99
CA PHE A 35 -0.80 5.63 10.40
C PHE A 35 -1.50 5.33 11.74
N THR A 36 -2.68 4.73 11.64
CA THR A 36 -3.46 4.26 12.81
C THR A 36 -3.90 2.81 12.63
N GLU A 37 -4.24 2.14 13.72
CA GLU A 37 -4.78 0.77 13.71
C GLU A 37 -6.01 0.65 12.78
N SER A 38 -6.91 1.63 12.85
CA SER A 38 -8.13 1.69 12.04
C SER A 38 -7.82 1.88 10.56
N ASN A 39 -6.95 2.83 10.22
CA ASN A 39 -6.60 3.12 8.83
C ASN A 39 -5.84 1.95 8.20
N LEU A 40 -4.88 1.37 8.92
CA LEU A 40 -4.15 0.19 8.45
C LEU A 40 -5.10 -0.99 8.18
N SER A 41 -6.04 -1.26 9.10
CA SER A 41 -7.03 -2.34 8.91
C SER A 41 -7.90 -2.13 7.67
N LYS A 42 -8.34 -0.88 7.44
CA LYS A 42 -9.11 -0.51 6.23
C LYS A 42 -8.29 -0.70 4.96
N LEU A 43 -7.02 -0.29 4.96
CA LEU A 43 -6.13 -0.43 3.80
C LEU A 43 -5.85 -1.89 3.47
N ILE A 44 -5.64 -2.75 4.48
CA ILE A 44 -5.46 -4.20 4.29
C ILE A 44 -6.73 -4.83 3.71
N THR A 45 -7.90 -4.47 4.26
CA THR A 45 -9.20 -4.94 3.75
C THR A 45 -9.42 -4.47 2.31
N TYR A 46 -9.03 -3.24 1.99
CA TYR A 46 -9.09 -2.72 0.63
C TYR A 46 -8.18 -3.52 -0.31
N CYS A 47 -6.92 -3.77 0.07
CA CYS A 47 -5.99 -4.55 -0.73
C CYS A 47 -6.58 -5.93 -1.05
N ARG A 48 -7.08 -6.65 -0.03
CA ARG A 48 -7.74 -7.95 -0.22
C ARG A 48 -8.88 -7.94 -1.23
N LYS A 49 -9.73 -6.93 -1.19
CA LYS A 49 -10.86 -6.82 -2.10
C LYS A 49 -10.45 -6.50 -3.54
N ASN A 50 -9.23 -5.99 -3.75
CA ASN A 50 -8.77 -5.49 -5.05
C ASN A 50 -7.58 -6.28 -5.62
N THR A 51 -7.01 -7.21 -4.86
CA THR A 51 -5.99 -8.15 -5.31
C THR A 51 -6.65 -9.51 -5.59
N ASN A 52 -6.59 -9.97 -6.84
CA ASN A 52 -6.98 -11.34 -7.20
C ASN A 52 -5.92 -12.35 -6.70
N ASP A 53 -6.22 -13.64 -6.77
CA ASP A 53 -5.32 -14.77 -6.39
C ASP A 53 -3.90 -14.70 -6.99
N SER A 54 -3.70 -13.94 -8.07
CA SER A 54 -2.42 -13.76 -8.75
C SER A 54 -1.48 -12.75 -8.09
N VAL A 55 -1.94 -11.99 -7.09
CA VAL A 55 -1.12 -11.01 -6.37
C VAL A 55 -0.89 -11.51 -4.94
N SER A 56 0.30 -12.04 -4.70
CA SER A 56 0.74 -12.49 -3.38
C SER A 56 1.37 -11.38 -2.54
N ASP A 57 1.92 -10.35 -3.19
CA ASP A 57 2.71 -9.30 -2.54
C ASP A 57 2.02 -7.93 -2.59
N VAL A 58 1.79 -7.38 -1.40
CA VAL A 58 1.15 -6.07 -1.18
C VAL A 58 2.11 -5.15 -0.44
N GLU A 59 2.18 -3.89 -0.87
CA GLU A 59 2.93 -2.84 -0.19
C GLU A 59 2.05 -1.63 0.12
N ILE A 60 1.92 -1.29 1.39
CA ILE A 60 1.16 -0.11 1.83
C ILE A 60 2.15 0.98 2.23
N LEU A 61 1.98 2.15 1.64
CA LEU A 61 2.82 3.32 1.89
C LEU A 61 2.01 4.40 2.60
N THR A 62 2.46 4.87 3.76
CA THR A 62 1.91 6.08 4.42
C THR A 62 3.00 7.13 4.61
N SER A 63 2.63 8.38 4.81
CA SER A 63 3.62 9.47 4.90
C SER A 63 4.38 9.51 6.24
N ASP A 64 3.80 8.90 7.27
CA ASP A 64 4.15 9.00 8.68
C ASP A 64 4.48 7.65 9.33
N TYR A 65 4.56 6.56 8.55
CA TYR A 65 4.95 5.25 9.08
C TYR A 65 6.45 5.20 9.40
N PHE A 66 6.77 5.06 10.69
CA PHE A 66 8.09 4.74 11.20
C PHE A 66 8.09 3.37 11.87
N PRO A 67 8.93 2.39 11.45
CA PRO A 67 8.93 1.04 12.00
C PRO A 67 9.08 1.00 13.53
N ASP A 68 9.97 1.82 14.08
CA ASP A 68 10.28 1.83 15.52
C ASP A 68 9.09 2.29 16.37
N ASP A 69 8.31 3.26 15.87
CA ASP A 69 7.16 3.84 16.57
C ASP A 69 5.88 2.99 16.41
N HIS A 70 5.78 2.24 15.30
CA HIS A 70 4.53 1.65 14.85
C HIS A 70 4.50 0.12 14.84
N ASP A 71 5.60 -0.55 15.18
CA ASP A 71 5.71 -2.01 15.15
C ASP A 71 4.60 -2.70 15.98
N ARG A 72 4.24 -2.14 17.14
CA ARG A 72 3.15 -2.68 17.97
C ARG A 72 1.81 -2.69 17.24
N ILE A 73 1.47 -1.59 16.56
CA ILE A 73 0.22 -1.45 15.80
C ILE A 73 0.26 -2.39 14.59
N LYS A 74 1.37 -2.40 13.84
CA LYS A 74 1.58 -3.30 12.72
C LYS A 74 1.33 -4.75 13.11
N ARG A 75 2.01 -5.25 14.14
CA ARG A 75 1.89 -6.65 14.58
C ARG A 75 0.47 -6.99 14.99
N LYS A 76 -0.18 -6.11 15.76
CA LYS A 76 -1.57 -6.31 16.20
C LYS A 76 -2.53 -6.45 15.02
N VAL A 77 -2.45 -5.53 14.05
CA VAL A 77 -3.34 -5.53 12.89
C VAL A 77 -3.07 -6.72 11.98
N LEU A 78 -1.80 -7.02 11.67
CA LEU A 78 -1.44 -8.14 10.80
C LEU A 78 -1.87 -9.49 11.40
N ALA A 79 -1.71 -9.66 12.72
CA ALA A 79 -2.17 -10.85 13.42
C ALA A 79 -3.69 -11.03 13.34
N ALA A 80 -4.44 -9.93 13.45
CA ALA A 80 -5.91 -9.95 13.37
C ALA A 80 -6.45 -10.25 11.97
N HIS A 81 -5.63 -10.12 10.92
CA HIS A 81 -6.10 -10.29 9.56
C HIS A 81 -5.91 -11.72 9.00
N GLU A 82 -5.17 -12.65 9.62
CA GLU A 82 -4.82 -13.98 9.08
C GLU A 82 -4.20 -13.91 7.66
N ALA A 83 -2.88 -14.11 7.55
CA ALA A 83 -2.10 -13.65 6.39
C ALA A 83 -2.02 -14.66 5.24
N GLU A 84 -2.93 -14.58 4.26
CA GLU A 84 -2.73 -15.14 2.91
C GLU A 84 -1.93 -14.20 2.00
N LEU A 85 -1.95 -12.90 2.28
CA LEU A 85 -1.20 -11.87 1.55
C LEU A 85 0.08 -11.49 2.29
N ASN A 86 1.18 -11.38 1.57
CA ASN A 86 2.43 -10.86 2.09
C ASN A 86 2.39 -9.32 2.10
N ILE A 87 2.12 -8.74 3.26
CA ILE A 87 1.95 -7.28 3.44
C ILE A 87 3.23 -6.65 3.96
N THR A 88 3.77 -5.75 3.15
CA THR A 88 4.90 -4.89 3.51
C THR A 88 4.42 -3.46 3.77
N LEU A 89 5.07 -2.78 4.72
CA LEU A 89 4.77 -1.39 5.06
C LEU A 89 5.99 -0.53 4.79
N GLY A 90 5.78 0.60 4.15
CA GLY A 90 6.83 1.57 3.87
C GLY A 90 6.36 2.99 4.13
N ASN A 91 7.31 3.90 4.22
CA ASN A 91 7.02 5.32 4.19
C ASN A 91 7.28 5.89 2.81
N TYR A 92 6.43 6.82 2.38
CA TYR A 92 6.72 7.65 1.22
C TYR A 92 6.71 9.12 1.63
N LYS A 93 7.77 9.84 1.26
CA LYS A 93 7.74 11.30 1.27
C LYS A 93 7.43 11.75 -0.14
N PRO A 94 6.24 12.34 -0.41
CA PRO A 94 5.96 12.90 -1.72
C PRO A 94 7.02 13.98 -2.01
N ASN A 95 7.89 13.70 -2.97
CA ASN A 95 8.88 14.66 -3.41
C ASN A 95 8.27 15.51 -4.54
N PHE A 96 7.70 16.66 -4.18
CA PHE A 96 7.10 17.59 -5.14
C PHE A 96 8.12 18.31 -6.04
N ARG A 97 9.43 17.98 -5.97
CA ARG A 97 10.49 18.66 -6.72
C ARG A 97 10.38 18.58 -8.25
N SER A 98 9.45 17.81 -8.80
CA SER A 98 9.25 17.71 -10.25
C SER A 98 8.06 18.51 -10.80
N LEU A 99 7.28 19.20 -9.97
CA LEU A 99 6.17 20.06 -10.44
C LEU A 99 6.58 21.52 -10.69
N ALA A 100 7.81 21.90 -10.35
CA ALA A 100 8.30 23.28 -10.49
C ALA A 100 8.93 23.60 -11.86
N ASN A 101 8.98 22.63 -12.79
CA ASN A 101 9.56 22.80 -14.14
C ASN A 101 8.60 22.32 -15.24
N VAL A 102 7.40 22.91 -15.32
CA VAL A 102 6.54 22.87 -16.52
C VAL A 102 6.20 24.30 -16.92
#